data_AF-A0A962X628-F1
#
_entry.id   AF-A0A962X628-F1
#
_cell.length_a   1.000
_cell.length_b   1.000
_cell.length_c   1.000
_cell.angle_alpha   90.00
_cell.angle_beta   90.00
_cell.angle_gamma   90.00
#
_symmetry.space_group_name_H-M   'P 1'
#
loop_
_entity.id
_entity.type
_entity.pdbx_description
1 polymer ?
#
loop_
_entity_poly.entity_id
_entity_poly.type
_entity_poly.pdbx_seq_one_letter_code
_entity_poly.pdbx_strand_id
1 'polypeptide(L)'
;MAVWQRLREDITCVFDRDPAARSVFEILTAYPGIHAVLLHRINHALWKLGLKWLARFLSSTTRFLTGIEIHPGAAIGRRFFIDHGMGIVIGETAEIGDDCTLYQGVTLGGTSWNQGKRHPTLGNNVVIGAGAKVLGPFKVGDHARIGSNSVVIKEVPPGATVVGVPGRVVEAGSSSSTESVRREIARKLGFDAYGATPDLPDPEAHAINQMLDHIHSLDRTVRQLCRALQKAGIEPGELCLPDLQGCELHSAASQEGWAKQNRPDAARQEDPNTETSV
;
A
#
# COMPACT_ATOMS: atom_id res chain seq x y z
N MET A 1 27.26 26.29 -4.54
CA MET A 1 26.02 26.47 -5.34
C MET A 1 25.13 25.22 -5.36
N ALA A 2 25.66 24.02 -5.65
CA ALA A 2 24.85 22.79 -5.79
C ALA A 2 24.18 22.24 -4.51
N VAL A 3 24.68 22.56 -3.30
CA VAL A 3 24.05 22.16 -2.03
C VAL A 3 22.85 23.06 -1.72
N TRP A 4 23.00 24.36 -1.98
CA TRP A 4 21.95 25.35 -1.72
C TRP A 4 20.78 25.22 -2.67
N GLN A 5 21.05 24.91 -3.94
CA GLN A 5 20.01 24.53 -4.91
C GLN A 5 19.25 23.27 -4.46
N ARG A 6 19.95 22.25 -3.97
CA ARG A 6 19.32 21.02 -3.47
C ARG A 6 18.45 21.26 -2.25
N LEU A 7 18.91 22.05 -1.27
CA LEU A 7 18.07 22.39 -0.12
C LEU A 7 16.81 23.15 -0.57
N ARG A 8 16.96 24.11 -1.49
CA ARG A 8 15.82 24.86 -2.03
C ARG A 8 14.82 23.93 -2.72
N GLU A 9 15.30 22.96 -3.49
CA GLU A 9 14.46 21.93 -4.12
C GLU A 9 13.75 21.06 -3.08
N ASP A 10 14.46 20.60 -2.04
CA ASP A 10 13.88 19.77 -0.98
C ASP A 10 12.80 20.56 -0.21
N ILE A 11 13.01 21.84 0.10
CA ILE A 11 11.99 22.72 0.73
C ILE A 11 10.79 22.96 -0.19
N THR A 12 11.04 23.23 -1.48
CA THR A 12 9.97 23.48 -2.46
C THR A 12 9.10 22.23 -2.62
N CYS A 13 9.71 21.05 -2.65
CA CYS A 13 9.01 19.77 -2.70
C CYS A 13 8.04 19.57 -1.52
N VAL A 14 8.40 20.03 -0.32
CA VAL A 14 7.50 19.97 0.85
C VAL A 14 6.27 20.85 0.63
N PHE A 15 6.43 22.09 0.15
CA PHE A 15 5.28 22.95 -0.14
C PHE A 15 4.36 22.39 -1.22
N ASP A 16 4.92 21.73 -2.23
CA ASP A 16 4.15 21.17 -3.33
C ASP A 16 3.34 19.92 -2.92
N ARG A 17 3.80 19.19 -1.88
CA ARG A 17 3.26 17.87 -1.51
C ARG A 17 2.55 17.83 -0.16
N ASP A 18 2.82 18.77 0.73
CA ASP A 18 2.19 18.86 2.05
C ASP A 18 1.33 20.13 2.17
N PRO A 19 -0.01 19.99 2.12
CA PRO A 19 -0.93 21.10 2.33
C PRO A 19 -0.81 21.77 3.71
N ALA A 20 -0.22 21.11 4.71
CA ALA A 20 -0.04 21.65 6.05
C ALA A 20 1.17 22.59 6.18
N ALA A 21 2.06 22.62 5.19
CA ALA A 21 3.27 23.42 5.23
C ALA A 21 2.97 24.92 5.01
N ARG A 22 3.06 25.74 6.07
CA ARG A 22 2.68 27.17 6.01
C ARG A 22 3.86 28.11 5.76
N SER A 23 5.06 27.74 6.19
CA SER A 23 6.24 28.62 6.06
C SER A 23 7.57 27.86 5.98
N VAL A 24 8.58 28.50 5.36
CA VAL A 24 9.94 27.93 5.26
C VAL A 24 10.54 27.72 6.65
N PHE A 25 10.25 28.62 7.59
CA PHE A 25 10.73 28.53 8.96
C PHE A 25 10.17 27.28 9.66
N GLU A 26 8.86 27.02 9.51
CA GLU A 26 8.21 25.82 10.05
C GLU A 26 8.82 24.55 9.44
N ILE A 27 9.01 24.50 8.12
CA ILE A 27 9.65 23.37 7.44
C ILE A 27 11.07 23.13 7.99
N LEU A 28 11.87 24.18 8.13
CA LEU A 28 13.25 24.04 8.58
C LEU A 28 13.39 23.70 10.06
N THR A 29 12.39 24.01 10.90
CA THR A 29 12.47 23.83 12.36
C THR A 29 11.67 22.65 12.89
N ALA A 30 10.58 22.28 12.22
CA ALA A 30 9.59 21.32 12.72
C ALA A 30 9.39 20.10 11.83
N TYR A 31 10.01 20.02 10.63
CA TYR A 31 9.85 18.86 9.75
C TYR A 31 10.99 17.84 9.94
N PRO A 32 10.77 16.72 10.64
CA PRO A 32 11.81 15.72 10.89
C PRO A 32 12.29 15.06 9.59
N GLY A 33 11.43 14.97 8.57
CA GLY A 33 11.79 14.46 7.24
C GLY A 33 12.93 15.25 6.60
N ILE A 34 12.84 16.58 6.60
CA ILE A 34 13.89 17.45 6.06
C ILE A 34 15.19 17.31 6.87
N HIS A 35 15.10 17.30 8.20
CA HIS A 35 16.27 17.10 9.05
C HIS A 35 16.98 15.78 8.76
N ALA A 36 16.22 14.69 8.63
CA ALA A 36 16.77 13.36 8.34
C ALA A 36 17.46 13.31 6.97
N VAL A 37 16.86 13.88 5.93
CA VAL A 37 17.48 13.91 4.58
C VAL A 37 18.77 14.73 4.60
N LEU A 38 18.76 15.92 5.22
CA LEU A 38 19.95 16.79 5.26
C LEU A 38 21.11 16.15 6.02
N LEU A 39 20.84 15.61 7.21
CA LEU A 39 21.84 14.92 8.02
C LEU A 39 22.32 13.64 7.33
N HIS A 40 21.42 12.89 6.67
CA HIS A 40 21.82 11.74 5.87
C HIS A 40 22.80 12.13 4.76
N ARG A 41 22.58 13.23 4.03
CA ARG A 41 23.50 13.67 2.96
C ARG A 41 24.92 13.94 3.51
N ILE A 42 25.04 14.49 4.72
CA ILE A 42 26.33 14.68 5.41
C ILE A 42 26.93 13.32 5.81
N ASN A 43 26.13 12.46 6.44
CA ASN A 43 26.56 11.12 6.88
C ASN A 43 26.99 10.24 5.70
N HIS A 44 26.30 10.35 4.56
CA HIS A 44 26.61 9.66 3.31
C HIS A 44 27.93 10.14 2.70
N ALA A 45 28.22 11.44 2.77
CA ALA A 45 29.52 11.98 2.37
C ALA A 45 30.65 11.42 3.26
N LEU A 46 30.46 11.41 4.58
CA LEU A 46 31.43 10.82 5.52
C LEU A 46 31.63 9.31 5.26
N TRP A 47 30.55 8.60 4.96
CA TRP A 47 30.60 7.18 4.60
C TRP A 47 31.45 6.94 3.33
N LYS A 48 31.26 7.76 2.29
CA LYS A 48 32.05 7.72 1.05
C LYS A 48 33.52 8.10 1.24
N LEU A 49 33.83 8.97 2.22
CA LEU A 49 35.18 9.33 2.61
C LEU A 49 35.89 8.24 3.45
N GLY A 50 35.21 7.12 3.75
CA GLY A 50 35.77 6.02 4.54
C GLY A 50 35.64 6.17 6.05
N LEU A 51 35.08 7.28 6.55
CA LEU A 51 34.82 7.53 7.97
C LEU A 51 33.56 6.79 8.46
N LYS A 52 33.52 5.47 8.23
CA LYS A 52 32.33 4.62 8.38
C LYS A 52 31.74 4.63 9.78
N TRP A 53 32.59 4.58 10.81
CA TRP A 53 32.15 4.59 12.20
C TRP A 53 31.45 5.91 12.54
N LEU A 54 32.06 7.04 12.20
CA LEU A 54 31.51 8.36 12.45
C LEU A 54 30.18 8.56 11.72
N ALA A 55 30.11 8.15 10.46
CA ALA A 55 28.88 8.18 9.67
C ALA A 55 27.74 7.37 10.33
N ARG A 56 28.03 6.17 10.86
CA ARG A 56 27.03 5.35 11.57
C ARG A 56 26.61 5.93 12.92
N PHE A 57 27.56 6.50 13.66
CA PHE A 57 27.27 7.15 14.92
C PHE A 57 26.32 8.33 14.70
N LEU A 58 26.64 9.22 13.75
CA LEU A 58 25.80 10.37 13.41
C LEU A 58 24.44 9.99 12.82
N SER A 59 24.35 8.91 12.02
CA SER A 59 23.05 8.41 11.56
C SER A 59 22.20 7.89 12.71
N SER A 60 22.83 7.28 13.72
CA SER A 60 22.12 6.81 14.93
C SER A 60 21.59 7.98 15.76
N THR A 61 22.37 9.06 15.89
CA THR A 61 21.91 10.32 16.50
C THR A 61 20.77 10.94 15.70
N THR A 62 20.85 10.94 14.37
CA THR A 62 19.78 11.43 13.49
C THR A 62 18.49 10.65 13.73
N ARG A 63 18.57 9.32 13.80
CA ARG A 63 17.45 8.43 14.14
C ARG A 63 16.87 8.74 15.52
N PHE A 64 17.71 8.97 16.52
CA PHE A 64 17.26 9.32 17.87
C PHE A 64 16.45 10.63 17.89
N LEU A 65 16.89 11.65 17.14
CA LEU A 65 16.25 12.95 17.10
C LEU A 65 14.97 12.99 16.24
N THR A 66 14.94 12.23 15.13
CA THR A 66 13.87 12.34 14.11
C THR A 66 12.92 11.15 14.08
N GLY A 67 13.30 10.00 14.67
CA GLY A 67 12.59 8.73 14.51
C GLY A 67 12.75 8.06 13.14
N ILE A 68 13.58 8.63 12.25
CA ILE A 68 13.83 8.15 10.88
C ILE A 68 15.22 7.49 10.85
N GLU A 69 15.28 6.22 10.48
CA GLU A 69 16.54 5.49 10.32
C GLU A 69 16.93 5.42 8.84
N ILE A 70 18.03 6.11 8.49
CA ILE A 70 18.63 6.03 7.15
C ILE A 70 20.08 5.60 7.29
N HIS A 71 20.40 4.42 6.77
CA HIS A 71 21.78 3.96 6.77
C HIS A 71 22.66 4.90 5.92
N PRO A 72 23.87 5.29 6.37
CA PRO A 72 24.74 6.20 5.61
C PRO A 72 25.12 5.71 4.21
N GLY A 73 25.17 4.39 4.02
CA GLY A 73 25.43 3.76 2.72
C GLY A 73 24.30 3.89 1.68
N ALA A 74 23.07 4.20 2.10
CA ALA A 74 21.94 4.30 1.19
C ALA A 74 22.16 5.45 0.18
N ALA A 75 21.71 5.26 -1.05
CA ALA A 75 21.77 6.29 -2.09
C ALA A 75 20.40 6.93 -2.26
N ILE A 76 20.31 8.25 -2.08
CA ILE A 76 19.06 9.00 -2.16
C ILE A 76 19.20 10.11 -3.22
N GLY A 77 18.24 10.11 -4.14
CA GLY A 77 18.08 11.13 -5.19
C GLY A 77 17.70 12.51 -4.67
N ARG A 78 17.14 13.30 -5.59
CA ARG A 78 16.69 14.69 -5.38
C ARG A 78 15.22 14.72 -4.98
N ARG A 79 14.81 15.76 -4.25
CA ARG A 79 13.40 16.02 -3.90
C ARG A 79 12.74 14.80 -3.24
N PHE A 80 13.53 14.08 -2.45
CA PHE A 80 13.05 12.94 -1.67
C PHE A 80 12.22 13.46 -0.51
N PHE A 81 10.94 13.11 -0.50
CA PHE A 81 9.99 13.60 0.47
C PHE A 81 9.67 12.51 1.50
N ILE A 82 9.84 12.85 2.77
CA ILE A 82 9.44 12.02 3.90
C ILE A 82 8.32 12.74 4.63
N ASP A 83 7.13 12.17 4.59
CA ASP A 83 5.98 12.70 5.32
C ASP A 83 5.77 11.94 6.64
N HIS A 84 5.55 12.69 7.72
CA HIS A 84 5.51 12.28 9.12
C HIS A 84 6.78 11.58 9.67
N GLY A 85 7.38 10.66 8.90
CA GLY A 85 8.71 10.11 9.08
C GLY A 85 8.90 9.05 10.16
N MET A 86 8.09 9.07 11.23
CA MET A 86 8.29 8.19 12.38
C MET A 86 8.32 6.71 11.97
N GLY A 87 9.36 5.98 12.41
CA GLY A 87 9.49 4.54 12.17
C GLY A 87 9.90 4.14 10.75
N ILE A 88 10.34 5.09 9.91
CA ILE A 88 10.95 4.75 8.63
C ILE A 88 12.30 4.07 8.84
N VAL A 89 12.57 3.01 8.08
CA VAL A 89 13.84 2.29 8.08
C VAL A 89 14.34 2.09 6.64
N ILE A 90 15.49 2.68 6.31
CA ILE A 90 16.12 2.59 4.99
C ILE A 90 17.50 1.93 5.15
N GLY A 91 17.62 0.72 4.59
CA GLY A 91 18.83 -0.08 4.74
C GLY A 91 20.01 0.32 3.87
N GLU A 92 21.17 -0.29 4.16
CA GLU A 92 22.48 0.13 3.65
C GLU A 92 22.60 0.21 2.13
N THR A 93 22.05 -0.76 1.42
CA THR A 93 22.20 -0.88 -0.04
C THR A 93 20.95 -0.43 -0.77
N ALA A 94 20.07 0.33 -0.10
CA ALA A 94 18.89 0.89 -0.73
C ALA A 94 19.30 2.00 -1.70
N GLU A 95 18.66 2.03 -2.86
CA GLU A 95 18.78 3.11 -3.83
C GLU A 95 17.39 3.70 -4.03
N ILE A 96 17.29 5.03 -3.93
CA ILE A 96 16.04 5.76 -4.08
C ILE A 96 16.25 6.79 -5.17
N GLY A 97 15.44 6.72 -6.23
CA GLY A 97 15.41 7.69 -7.32
C GLY A 97 14.94 9.07 -6.90
N ASP A 98 14.77 9.95 -7.89
CA ASP A 98 14.31 11.31 -7.69
C ASP A 98 12.80 11.34 -7.44
N ASP A 99 12.34 12.36 -6.71
CA ASP A 99 10.92 12.67 -6.52
C ASP A 99 10.11 11.58 -5.78
N CYS A 100 10.77 10.67 -5.07
CA CYS A 100 10.08 9.65 -4.28
C CYS A 100 9.46 10.21 -3.00
N THR A 101 8.32 9.65 -2.59
CA THR A 101 7.64 9.97 -1.33
C THR A 101 7.52 8.72 -0.46
N LEU A 102 7.96 8.82 0.80
CA LEU A 102 7.75 7.80 1.83
C LEU A 102 6.96 8.37 2.99
N TYR A 103 5.96 7.61 3.44
CA TYR A 103 5.19 7.90 4.65
C TYR A 103 5.77 7.19 5.88
N GLN A 104 5.22 7.48 7.06
CA GLN A 104 5.62 6.89 8.33
C GLN A 104 5.60 5.35 8.31
N GLY A 105 6.49 4.72 9.09
CA GLY A 105 6.52 3.27 9.28
C GLY A 105 6.98 2.45 8.07
N VAL A 106 7.44 3.09 6.99
CA VAL A 106 7.94 2.39 5.80
C VAL A 106 9.27 1.70 6.08
N THR A 107 9.45 0.49 5.54
CA THR A 107 10.75 -0.21 5.59
C THR A 107 11.24 -0.58 4.19
N LEU A 108 12.45 -0.13 3.86
CA LEU A 108 13.24 -0.61 2.71
C LEU A 108 14.29 -1.58 3.24
N GLY A 109 13.88 -2.84 3.39
CA GLY A 109 14.59 -3.88 4.13
C GLY A 109 15.31 -4.89 3.23
N GLY A 110 16.23 -5.64 3.84
CA GLY A 110 16.90 -6.75 3.19
C GLY A 110 16.29 -8.11 3.54
N THR A 111 16.47 -9.09 2.65
CA THR A 111 15.97 -10.47 2.83
C THR A 111 17.07 -11.50 3.04
N SER A 112 18.35 -11.09 2.98
CA SER A 112 19.51 -11.98 3.06
C SER A 112 20.55 -11.49 4.07
N TRP A 113 21.23 -12.44 4.69
CA TRP A 113 22.40 -12.24 5.56
C TRP A 113 23.71 -12.04 4.78
N ASN A 114 23.69 -12.26 3.47
CA ASN A 114 24.88 -12.16 2.63
C ASN A 114 25.32 -10.70 2.47
N GLN A 115 26.65 -10.52 2.38
CA GLN A 115 27.23 -9.23 2.02
C GLN A 115 26.89 -8.91 0.56
N GLY A 116 26.55 -7.64 0.30
CA GLY A 116 26.18 -7.16 -1.05
C GLY A 116 24.82 -6.45 -1.11
N LYS A 117 24.32 -6.30 -2.35
CA LYS A 117 23.01 -5.71 -2.65
C LYS A 117 21.90 -6.61 -2.08
N ARG A 118 21.10 -6.06 -1.16
CA ARG A 118 20.05 -6.79 -0.45
C ARG A 118 18.79 -5.97 -0.20
N HIS A 119 18.87 -4.66 -0.36
CA HIS A 119 17.75 -3.72 -0.19
C HIS A 119 17.23 -3.26 -1.56
N PRO A 120 15.99 -2.75 -1.63
CA PRO A 120 15.37 -2.42 -2.92
C PRO A 120 16.01 -1.23 -3.63
N THR A 121 15.76 -1.15 -4.93
CA THR A 121 16.01 0.04 -5.76
C THR A 121 14.68 0.64 -6.19
N LEU A 122 14.37 1.84 -5.74
CA LEU A 122 13.20 2.60 -6.19
C LEU A 122 13.58 3.43 -7.42
N GLY A 123 12.74 3.38 -8.44
CA GLY A 123 12.76 4.31 -9.58
C GLY A 123 12.39 5.73 -9.16
N ASN A 124 12.12 6.58 -10.14
CA ASN A 124 11.70 7.97 -9.92
C ASN A 124 10.20 8.05 -9.65
N ASN A 125 9.77 9.07 -8.88
CA ASN A 125 8.36 9.34 -8.59
C ASN A 125 7.62 8.17 -7.93
N VAL A 126 8.32 7.32 -7.17
CA VAL A 126 7.70 6.21 -6.44
C VAL A 126 7.05 6.73 -5.16
N VAL A 127 5.83 6.30 -4.88
CA VAL A 127 5.11 6.61 -3.64
C VAL A 127 4.95 5.35 -2.81
N ILE A 128 5.40 5.37 -1.56
CA ILE A 128 5.28 4.24 -0.64
C ILE A 128 4.44 4.66 0.57
N GLY A 129 3.23 4.10 0.64
CA GLY A 129 2.22 4.34 1.66
C GLY A 129 2.66 3.97 3.07
N ALA A 130 1.93 4.48 4.05
CA ALA A 130 2.28 4.35 5.46
C ALA A 130 2.36 2.87 5.88
N GLY A 131 3.40 2.52 6.62
CA GLY A 131 3.59 1.17 7.16
C GLY A 131 4.00 0.11 6.13
N ALA A 132 4.15 0.42 4.85
CA ALA A 132 4.52 -0.57 3.84
C ALA A 132 5.95 -1.12 4.04
N LYS A 133 6.16 -2.37 3.64
CA LYS A 133 7.44 -3.08 3.74
C LYS A 133 7.88 -3.53 2.35
N VAL A 134 9.00 -3.01 1.85
CA VAL A 134 9.60 -3.43 0.58
C VAL A 134 10.90 -4.15 0.89
N LEU A 135 10.92 -5.46 0.67
CA LEU A 135 11.93 -6.36 1.24
C LEU A 135 12.66 -7.13 0.13
N GLY A 136 13.92 -6.78 -0.11
CA GLY A 136 14.82 -7.52 -1.01
C GLY A 136 15.47 -6.67 -2.10
N PRO A 137 16.46 -7.22 -2.82
CA PRO A 137 17.27 -6.51 -3.81
C PRO A 137 16.60 -6.45 -5.19
N PHE A 138 15.38 -5.91 -5.26
CA PHE A 138 14.63 -5.83 -6.51
C PHE A 138 14.24 -4.39 -6.85
N LYS A 139 13.86 -4.16 -8.11
CA LYS A 139 13.45 -2.83 -8.58
C LYS A 139 11.95 -2.59 -8.38
N VAL A 140 11.63 -1.41 -7.85
CA VAL A 140 10.29 -0.81 -7.92
C VAL A 140 10.31 0.23 -9.04
N GLY A 141 9.54 0.01 -10.10
CA GLY A 141 9.58 0.83 -11.32
C GLY A 141 9.16 2.28 -11.12
N ASP A 142 9.48 3.13 -12.09
CA ASP A 142 9.15 4.56 -12.05
C ASP A 142 7.63 4.76 -11.94
N HIS A 143 7.20 5.77 -11.19
CA HIS A 143 5.78 6.08 -10.94
C HIS A 143 4.97 4.98 -10.25
N ALA A 144 5.62 3.92 -9.75
CA ALA A 144 4.92 2.87 -9.01
C ALA A 144 4.40 3.38 -7.66
N ARG A 145 3.32 2.76 -7.19
CA ARG A 145 2.64 3.10 -5.94
C ARG A 145 2.51 1.86 -5.08
N ILE A 146 3.01 1.92 -3.86
CA ILE A 146 2.85 0.86 -2.88
C ILE A 146 1.83 1.34 -1.86
N GLY A 147 0.71 0.65 -1.72
CA GLY A 147 -0.31 1.05 -0.75
C GLY A 147 0.12 0.80 0.69
N SER A 148 -0.54 1.48 1.62
CA SER A 148 -0.29 1.36 3.06
C SER A 148 -0.30 -0.08 3.55
N ASN A 149 0.57 -0.40 4.51
CA ASN A 149 0.75 -1.72 5.13
C ASN A 149 1.00 -2.89 4.17
N SER A 150 1.29 -2.62 2.89
CA SER A 150 1.55 -3.69 1.92
C SER A 150 2.95 -4.27 2.11
N VAL A 151 3.11 -5.57 1.84
CA VAL A 151 4.40 -6.27 1.95
C VAL A 151 4.87 -6.71 0.58
N VAL A 152 5.81 -5.98 -0.01
CA VAL A 152 6.30 -6.19 -1.37
C VAL A 152 7.60 -6.98 -1.33
N ILE A 153 7.58 -8.14 -1.97
CA ILE A 153 8.69 -9.11 -2.00
C ILE A 153 9.13 -9.48 -3.43
N LYS A 154 8.58 -8.79 -4.44
CA LYS A 154 8.84 -9.01 -5.87
C LYS A 154 8.93 -7.68 -6.61
N GLU A 155 9.55 -7.70 -7.79
CA GLU A 155 9.64 -6.54 -8.67
C GLU A 155 8.26 -5.94 -8.98
N VAL A 156 8.23 -4.61 -9.06
CA VAL A 156 7.03 -3.84 -9.36
C VAL A 156 7.21 -3.13 -10.69
N PRO A 157 6.35 -3.38 -11.69
CA PRO A 157 6.43 -2.68 -12.97
C PRO A 157 6.26 -1.16 -12.82
N PRO A 158 6.82 -0.35 -13.76
CA PRO A 158 6.58 1.09 -13.78
C PRO A 158 5.08 1.42 -13.86
N GLY A 159 4.64 2.42 -13.09
CA GLY A 159 3.25 2.89 -13.03
C GLY A 159 2.27 1.94 -12.34
N ALA A 160 2.71 0.75 -11.91
CA ALA A 160 1.86 -0.22 -11.24
C ALA A 160 1.53 0.21 -9.79
N THR A 161 0.36 -0.20 -9.31
CA THR A 161 -0.01 -0.07 -7.90
C THR A 161 0.02 -1.45 -7.25
N VAL A 162 0.60 -1.57 -6.05
CA VAL A 162 0.72 -2.83 -5.31
C VAL A 162 0.05 -2.69 -3.96
N VAL A 163 -0.82 -3.65 -3.62
CA VAL A 163 -1.47 -3.73 -2.30
C VAL A 163 -1.54 -5.13 -1.71
N GLY A 164 -1.68 -5.19 -0.38
CA GLY A 164 -1.93 -6.42 0.37
C GLY A 164 -0.67 -7.06 0.95
N VAL A 165 -0.88 -8.18 1.63
CA VAL A 165 0.17 -8.96 2.31
C VAL A 165 0.01 -10.44 1.98
N PRO A 166 0.83 -11.02 1.09
CA PRO A 166 1.88 -10.38 0.29
C PRO A 166 1.29 -9.48 -0.79
N GLY A 167 2.04 -8.43 -1.15
CA GLY A 167 1.65 -7.41 -2.11
C GLY A 167 1.41 -7.99 -3.50
N ARG A 168 0.28 -7.63 -4.10
CA ARG A 168 -0.11 -7.99 -5.47
C ARG A 168 -0.27 -6.73 -6.30
N VAL A 169 0.18 -6.79 -7.56
CA VAL A 169 -0.10 -5.73 -8.52
C VAL A 169 -1.59 -5.72 -8.78
N VAL A 170 -2.21 -4.57 -8.55
CA VAL A 170 -3.60 -4.31 -8.93
C VAL A 170 -3.58 -3.52 -10.22
N GLU A 171 -4.20 -4.07 -11.25
CA GLU A 171 -4.51 -3.30 -12.45
C GLU A 171 -5.56 -2.27 -12.05
N ALA A 172 -5.29 -1.01 -12.34
CA ALA A 172 -6.35 -0.03 -12.32
C ALA A 172 -7.34 -0.45 -13.40
N GLY A 173 -8.56 -0.79 -12.99
CA GLY A 173 -9.58 -1.37 -13.85
C GLY A 173 -9.61 -0.72 -15.23
N SER A 174 -9.54 -1.55 -16.25
CA SER A 174 -9.64 -1.13 -17.63
C SER A 174 -10.93 -0.33 -17.85
N SER A 175 -10.76 0.86 -18.45
CA SER A 175 -11.76 1.58 -19.23
C SER A 175 -13.11 1.92 -18.57
N SER A 176 -13.14 3.01 -17.81
CA SER A 176 -14.29 3.93 -17.86
C SER A 176 -13.78 5.35 -18.08
N SER A 177 -14.40 6.09 -19.00
CA SER A 177 -14.09 7.51 -19.30
C SER A 177 -14.23 8.43 -18.08
N THR A 178 -14.86 7.96 -17.01
CA THR A 178 -15.02 8.66 -15.74
C THR A 178 -13.77 8.53 -14.85
N GLU A 179 -13.04 7.42 -14.96
CA GLU A 179 -11.82 7.12 -14.20
C GLU A 179 -10.67 8.05 -14.61
N SER A 180 -10.54 8.35 -15.91
CA SER A 180 -9.52 9.26 -16.44
C SER A 180 -9.73 10.70 -15.99
N VAL A 181 -10.99 11.14 -15.89
CA VAL A 181 -11.34 12.48 -15.39
C VAL A 181 -11.08 12.57 -13.89
N ARG A 182 -11.43 11.53 -13.11
CA ARG A 182 -11.11 11.46 -11.67
C ARG A 182 -9.61 11.43 -11.40
N ARG A 183 -8.84 10.66 -12.17
CA ARG A 183 -7.36 10.68 -12.12
C ARG A 183 -6.78 12.03 -12.47
N GLU A 184 -7.32 12.71 -13.47
CA GLU A 184 -6.84 14.04 -13.85
C GLU A 184 -7.15 15.07 -12.76
N ILE A 185 -8.30 14.95 -12.08
CA ILE A 185 -8.67 15.79 -10.92
C ILE A 185 -7.79 15.45 -9.71
N ALA A 186 -7.57 14.18 -9.37
CA ALA A 186 -6.66 13.76 -8.30
C ALA A 186 -5.22 14.21 -8.55
N ARG A 187 -4.74 14.09 -9.81
CA ARG A 187 -3.44 14.62 -10.26
C ARG A 187 -3.37 16.14 -10.15
N LYS A 188 -4.47 16.86 -10.42
CA LYS A 188 -4.57 18.33 -10.25
C LYS A 188 -4.65 18.75 -8.78
N LEU A 189 -5.17 17.89 -7.90
CA LEU A 189 -5.28 18.14 -6.47
C LEU A 189 -4.04 17.70 -5.67
N GLY A 190 -3.09 16.99 -6.29
CA GLY A 190 -1.78 16.67 -5.70
C GLY A 190 -1.80 15.76 -4.47
N PHE A 191 -2.97 15.26 -4.07
CA PHE A 191 -3.16 14.54 -2.82
C PHE A 191 -3.76 13.16 -3.06
N ASP A 192 -2.87 12.16 -3.21
CA ASP A 192 -3.23 10.75 -3.17
C ASP A 192 -2.85 10.21 -1.78
N ALA A 193 -3.84 10.17 -0.89
CA ALA A 193 -3.66 9.81 0.51
C ALA A 193 -2.96 8.44 0.64
N TYR A 194 -1.70 8.46 1.10
CA TYR A 194 -0.95 7.27 1.50
C TYR A 194 -0.83 6.18 0.43
N GLY A 195 -0.77 6.55 -0.86
CA GLY A 195 -0.62 5.58 -1.95
C GLY A 195 -1.85 4.71 -2.21
N ALA A 196 -2.99 5.03 -1.58
CA ALA A 196 -4.29 4.46 -1.89
C ALA A 196 -5.04 5.38 -2.85
N THR A 197 -5.64 4.80 -3.89
CA THR A 197 -6.72 5.46 -4.64
C THR A 197 -8.05 4.96 -4.08
N PRO A 198 -9.11 5.80 -3.96
CA PRO A 198 -10.38 5.43 -3.35
C PRO A 198 -11.02 4.14 -3.89
N ASP A 199 -10.73 3.82 -5.16
CA ASP A 199 -11.34 2.72 -5.90
C ASP A 199 -10.40 1.51 -6.07
N LEU A 200 -9.41 1.33 -5.18
CA LEU A 200 -8.46 0.23 -5.31
C LEU A 200 -9.10 -1.12 -4.94
N PRO A 201 -9.17 -2.10 -5.86
CA PRO A 201 -9.81 -3.37 -5.58
C PRO A 201 -8.98 -4.20 -4.58
N ASP A 202 -9.63 -4.68 -3.52
CA ASP A 202 -9.02 -5.66 -2.61
C ASP A 202 -8.80 -6.98 -3.37
N PRO A 203 -7.55 -7.42 -3.57
CA PRO A 203 -7.26 -8.63 -4.32
C PRO A 203 -7.82 -9.89 -3.66
N GLU A 204 -7.96 -9.92 -2.32
CA GLU A 204 -8.53 -11.06 -1.61
C GLU A 204 -10.04 -11.11 -1.81
N ALA A 205 -10.75 -10.00 -1.59
CA ALA A 205 -12.18 -9.91 -1.87
C ALA A 205 -12.49 -10.24 -3.34
N HIS A 206 -11.68 -9.75 -4.29
CA HIS A 206 -11.87 -10.05 -5.71
C HIS A 206 -11.71 -11.56 -6.01
N ALA A 207 -10.71 -12.22 -5.43
CA ALA A 207 -10.52 -13.66 -5.58
C ALA A 207 -11.68 -14.46 -4.97
N ILE A 208 -12.18 -14.06 -3.78
CA ILE A 208 -13.31 -14.72 -3.14
C ILE A 208 -14.58 -14.57 -3.96
N ASN A 209 -14.86 -13.37 -4.49
CA ASN A 209 -16.02 -13.15 -5.35
C ASN A 209 -15.95 -13.98 -6.63
N GLN A 210 -14.78 -14.10 -7.27
CA GLN A 210 -14.62 -15.00 -8.42
C GLN A 210 -14.85 -16.48 -8.06
N MET A 211 -14.41 -16.92 -6.87
CA MET A 211 -14.70 -18.28 -6.40
C MET A 211 -16.21 -18.49 -6.16
N LEU A 212 -16.90 -17.52 -5.54
CA LEU A 212 -18.34 -17.57 -5.31
C LEU A 212 -19.13 -17.61 -6.63
N ASP A 213 -18.76 -16.79 -7.61
CA ASP A 213 -19.35 -16.81 -8.94
C ASP A 213 -19.18 -18.18 -9.62
N HIS A 214 -17.99 -18.77 -9.48
CA HIS A 214 -17.72 -20.11 -9.99
C HIS A 214 -18.54 -21.19 -9.27
N ILE A 215 -18.68 -21.11 -7.95
CA ILE A 215 -19.52 -22.01 -7.16
C ILE A 215 -20.99 -21.92 -7.61
N HIS A 216 -21.52 -20.71 -7.79
CA HIS A 216 -22.87 -20.52 -8.34
C HIS A 216 -23.02 -21.07 -9.76
N SER A 217 -21.97 -21.02 -10.58
CA SER A 217 -21.96 -21.65 -11.91
C SER A 217 -21.93 -23.18 -11.83
N LEU A 218 -21.14 -23.74 -10.91
CA LEU A 218 -21.06 -25.18 -10.67
C LEU A 218 -22.39 -25.73 -10.15
N ASP A 219 -23.01 -25.06 -9.17
CA ASP A 219 -24.31 -25.47 -8.63
C ASP A 219 -25.41 -25.46 -9.71
N ARG A 220 -25.45 -24.43 -10.58
CA ARG A 220 -26.34 -24.43 -11.75
C ARG A 220 -26.10 -25.62 -12.68
N THR A 221 -24.84 -25.99 -12.91
CA THR A 221 -24.46 -27.13 -13.76
C THR A 221 -24.88 -28.46 -13.12
N VAL A 222 -24.64 -28.63 -11.82
CA VAL A 222 -25.06 -29.82 -11.06
C VAL A 222 -26.58 -29.98 -11.10
N ARG A 223 -27.35 -28.90 -10.91
CA ARG A 223 -28.82 -28.91 -11.04
C ARG A 223 -29.28 -29.30 -12.43
N GLN A 224 -28.62 -28.82 -13.48
CA GLN A 224 -28.94 -29.21 -14.87
C GLN A 224 -28.66 -30.69 -15.12
N LEU A 225 -27.54 -31.23 -14.62
CA LEU A 225 -27.21 -32.65 -14.70
C LEU A 225 -28.22 -33.52 -13.95
N CYS A 226 -28.60 -33.14 -12.72
CA CYS A 226 -29.60 -33.86 -11.95
C CYS A 226 -30.95 -33.93 -12.69
N ARG A 227 -31.38 -32.82 -13.30
CA ARG A 227 -32.60 -32.78 -14.14
C ARG A 227 -32.49 -33.67 -15.38
N ALA A 228 -31.31 -33.75 -16.00
CA ALA A 228 -31.08 -34.62 -17.16
C ALA A 228 -31.09 -36.11 -16.77
N LEU A 229 -30.48 -36.47 -15.63
CA LEU A 229 -30.50 -37.83 -15.08
C LEU A 229 -31.92 -38.28 -14.72
N GLN A 230 -32.70 -37.41 -14.08
CA GLN A 230 -34.11 -37.69 -13.78
C GLN A 230 -34.92 -37.96 -15.07
N LYS A 231 -34.70 -37.18 -16.13
CA LYS A 231 -35.34 -37.43 -17.45
C LYS A 231 -34.93 -38.76 -18.08
N ALA A 232 -33.73 -39.25 -17.77
CA ALA A 232 -33.24 -40.56 -18.21
C ALA A 232 -33.69 -41.72 -17.30
N GLY A 233 -34.48 -41.44 -16.26
CA GLY A 233 -35.00 -42.45 -15.31
C GLY A 233 -33.99 -42.87 -14.23
N ILE A 234 -32.93 -42.09 -14.01
CA ILE A 234 -31.91 -42.34 -12.98
C ILE A 234 -32.15 -41.38 -11.81
N GLU A 235 -32.37 -41.92 -10.61
CA GLU A 235 -32.52 -41.15 -9.36
C GLU A 235 -31.16 -40.60 -8.90
N PRO A 236 -30.95 -39.28 -8.85
CA PRO A 236 -29.63 -38.70 -8.58
C PRO A 236 -29.19 -38.67 -7.10
N GLY A 237 -29.91 -39.28 -6.14
CA GLY A 237 -29.47 -39.33 -4.73
C GLY A 237 -29.18 -37.97 -4.08
N GLU A 238 -28.28 -37.91 -3.09
CA GLU A 238 -27.90 -36.72 -2.29
C GLU A 238 -27.07 -35.65 -3.04
N LEU A 239 -27.07 -35.63 -4.38
CA LEU A 239 -26.27 -34.69 -5.17
C LEU A 239 -26.76 -33.21 -5.10
N CYS A 240 -27.95 -32.96 -4.57
CA CYS A 240 -28.51 -31.60 -4.46
C CYS A 240 -28.29 -31.04 -3.05
N LEU A 241 -27.23 -30.24 -2.90
CA LEU A 241 -27.00 -29.43 -1.70
C LEU A 241 -28.02 -28.28 -1.62
N PRO A 242 -28.40 -27.82 -0.41
CA PRO A 242 -29.29 -26.68 -0.23
C PRO A 242 -28.66 -25.36 -0.71
N ASP A 243 -29.50 -24.41 -1.16
CA ASP A 243 -29.07 -23.06 -1.58
C ASP A 243 -28.39 -22.30 -0.43
N LEU A 244 -27.18 -21.80 -0.68
CA LEU A 244 -26.49 -20.88 0.22
C LEU A 244 -27.02 -19.45 -0.01
N GLN A 245 -27.97 -19.00 0.82
CA GLN A 245 -28.43 -17.62 0.77
C GLN A 245 -27.45 -16.69 1.52
N GLY A 246 -26.95 -15.65 0.84
CA GLY A 246 -26.40 -14.45 1.51
C GLY A 246 -24.89 -14.36 1.69
N CYS A 247 -24.07 -15.18 1.04
CA CYS A 247 -22.60 -15.09 1.16
C CYS A 247 -21.97 -14.20 0.07
N GLU A 248 -22.34 -12.92 -0.01
CA GLU A 248 -21.57 -11.94 -0.80
C GLU A 248 -20.69 -11.10 0.12
N LEU A 249 -19.37 -11.11 -0.12
CA LEU A 249 -18.47 -10.17 0.53
C LEU A 249 -18.60 -8.82 -0.16
N HIS A 250 -19.38 -7.93 0.43
CA HIS A 250 -19.42 -6.54 -0.01
C HIS A 250 -18.06 -5.88 0.27
N SER A 251 -17.34 -5.51 -0.79
CA SER A 251 -16.11 -4.74 -0.66
C SER A 251 -16.42 -3.41 0.03
N ALA A 252 -15.77 -3.16 1.17
CA ALA A 252 -15.88 -1.90 1.90
C ALA A 252 -15.37 -0.68 1.11
N ALA A 253 -14.71 -0.89 -0.03
CA ALA A 253 -14.31 0.17 -0.96
C ALA A 253 -15.47 0.67 -1.84
N SER A 254 -16.56 -0.10 -1.98
CA SER A 254 -17.78 0.40 -2.62
C SER A 254 -18.58 1.22 -1.60
N GLN A 255 -19.06 2.40 -1.98
CA GLN A 255 -19.81 3.32 -1.08
C GLN A 255 -21.02 2.67 -0.39
N GLU A 256 -21.53 1.54 -0.90
CA GLU A 256 -22.64 0.77 -0.33
C GLU A 256 -22.24 -0.09 0.88
N GLY A 257 -20.97 -0.48 1.02
CA GLY A 257 -20.51 -1.40 2.07
C GLY A 257 -20.65 -0.83 3.48
N TRP A 258 -20.47 0.49 3.65
CA TRP A 258 -20.64 1.17 4.94
C TRP A 258 -22.11 1.46 5.30
N ALA A 259 -23.00 1.55 4.31
CA ALA A 259 -24.38 1.96 4.54
C ALA A 259 -25.28 0.78 5.01
N LYS A 260 -24.96 -0.46 4.62
CA LYS A 260 -25.79 -1.64 4.93
C LYS A 260 -25.62 -2.22 6.33
N GLN A 261 -24.48 -2.01 7.00
CA GLN A 261 -24.22 -2.62 8.31
C GLN A 261 -25.00 -1.98 9.49
N ASN A 262 -25.63 -0.82 9.30
CA ASN A 262 -26.24 -0.04 10.40
C ASN A 262 -27.78 -0.07 10.47
N ARG A 263 -28.46 -1.03 9.81
CA ARG A 263 -29.86 -1.33 10.16
C ARG A 263 -29.91 -2.56 11.06
N PRO A 264 -30.20 -2.43 12.36
CA PRO A 264 -30.55 -3.60 13.14
C PRO A 264 -31.88 -4.14 12.60
N ASP A 265 -31.87 -5.37 12.11
CA ASP A 265 -33.09 -6.11 11.77
C ASP A 265 -33.91 -6.35 13.04
N ALA A 266 -34.76 -5.38 13.36
CA ALA A 266 -35.82 -5.52 14.34
C ALA A 266 -36.95 -6.37 13.72
N ALA A 267 -36.80 -7.69 13.80
CA ALA A 267 -37.91 -8.65 13.76
C ALA A 267 -37.44 -10.00 14.32
N ARG A 268 -37.26 -10.09 15.64
CA ARG A 268 -37.39 -11.39 16.30
C ARG A 268 -38.85 -11.80 16.16
N GLN A 269 -39.12 -12.81 15.34
CA GLN A 269 -40.38 -13.56 15.39
C GLN A 269 -40.50 -14.15 16.81
N GLU A 270 -41.49 -13.68 17.55
CA GLU A 270 -41.97 -14.34 18.75
C GLU A 270 -42.55 -15.70 18.34
N ASP A 271 -42.05 -16.76 18.98
CA ASP A 271 -42.46 -18.14 18.78
C ASP A 271 -43.77 -18.38 19.57
N PRO A 272 -44.93 -18.61 18.94
CA PRO A 272 -46.18 -18.80 19.65
C PRO A 272 -46.38 -20.29 19.90
N ASN A 273 -45.66 -20.86 20.88
CA ASN A 273 -46.02 -22.16 21.45
C ASN A 273 -45.28 -22.39 22.77
N THR A 274 -45.88 -21.93 23.86
CA THR A 274 -45.69 -22.55 25.19
C THR A 274 -46.92 -22.26 26.04
N GLU A 275 -48.02 -22.95 25.74
CA GLU A 275 -49.11 -23.13 26.70
C GLU A 275 -49.01 -24.54 27.32
N THR A 276 -48.89 -24.52 28.65
CA THR A 276 -49.41 -25.48 29.66
C THR A 276 -48.98 -26.94 29.65
N SER A 277 -48.36 -27.35 30.77
CA SER A 277 -48.82 -28.48 31.62
C SER A 277 -48.16 -28.41 33.01
N VAL A 278 -48.99 -28.04 33.99
CA VAL A 278 -48.99 -28.31 35.46
C VAL A 278 -47.68 -28.19 36.25
#